data_AF-A0AAE4P3G7-F1
#
_entry.id   AF-A0AAE4P3G7-F1
#
_cell.length_a   1.000
_cell.length_b   1.000
_cell.length_c   1.000
_cell.angle_alpha   90.00
_cell.angle_beta   90.00
_cell.angle_gamma   90.00
#
_symmetry.space_group_name_H-M   'P 1'
#
loop_
_entity.id
_entity.type
_entity.pdbx_description
1 polymer ?
#
loop_
_entity_poly.entity_id
_entity_poly.type
_entity_poly.pdbx_seq_one_letter_code
_entity_poly.pdbx_strand_id
1 'polypeptide(L)'
;MKYAIKRNNNIIAQIEPQGNVSTKIMGEELVNMTFELPTMVKFQIGDSVNIYGANYYLLQAPVVEKVNTRHFKYSLQFGSIIYELSKIQLLFPDAENNLTVSEGNPIGNADLLIGHVLNNANRLQNGWTKGTVIETEAKQVDFSEDNCLSALAKIAEAFEVEYWIDADKSIHVVERKSDSGYSFQYGKNKGLKSITRNPLDGSNIVTRLYASGSEKNIGAKYRNGAKRLKMDVPYLEKNTDIYNVIEHTKKFDEVYPKRIGTVTAVDANNPLIFTDSTMDFDLNERDGNGTTILIQGIPAKVTFQTGQLAGYMLEIKENGYHTATKTFTLNKNKDEKAIEVPSNFIRPKVGDKYIITDIVMPASYVNNAEAELKVKAQEYLDKNCKERLQYTVVSDPFFFRELNVNIALGNTVHFIDADLGLDANLRILSISKDLQNPYKVAFEIGEDATIISIVRAYIEKEKQQTAIVKEQKYNA
;
A
#
# COMPACT_ATOMS: atom_id res chain seq x y z
N MET A 1 -12.64 5.92 33.72
CA MET A 1 -13.09 7.02 32.83
C MET A 1 -14.50 6.72 32.35
N LYS A 2 -15.35 7.76 32.23
CA LYS A 2 -16.71 7.67 31.69
C LYS A 2 -16.71 8.07 30.22
N TYR A 3 -17.44 7.33 29.40
CA TYR A 3 -17.63 7.63 27.98
C TYR A 3 -19.12 7.67 27.62
N ALA A 4 -19.45 8.47 26.62
CA ALA A 4 -20.80 8.59 26.11
C ALA A 4 -20.89 7.95 24.71
N ILE A 5 -21.71 6.91 24.57
CA ILE A 5 -22.08 6.39 23.25
C ILE A 5 -23.21 7.27 22.71
N LYS A 6 -23.09 7.72 21.46
CA LYS A 6 -24.00 8.66 20.82
C LYS A 6 -24.54 8.16 19.50
N ARG A 7 -25.80 8.47 19.21
CA ARG A 7 -26.44 8.32 17.89
C ARG A 7 -26.97 9.66 17.45
N ASN A 8 -26.56 10.15 16.28
CA ASN A 8 -26.97 11.47 15.76
C ASN A 8 -26.78 12.57 16.81
N ASN A 9 -25.63 12.60 17.48
CA ASN A 9 -25.27 13.49 18.60
C ASN A 9 -26.06 13.33 19.92
N ASN A 10 -27.09 12.49 19.96
CA ASN A 10 -27.83 12.18 21.19
C ASN A 10 -27.12 11.08 21.99
N ILE A 11 -26.99 11.27 23.30
CA ILE A 11 -26.39 10.27 24.19
C ILE A 11 -27.35 9.09 24.34
N ILE A 12 -26.90 7.90 23.97
CA ILE A 12 -27.65 6.63 24.07
C ILE A 12 -27.31 5.90 25.37
N ALA A 13 -26.04 5.95 25.79
CA ALA A 13 -25.60 5.38 27.05
C ALA A 13 -24.38 6.12 27.60
N GLN A 14 -24.32 6.23 28.93
CA GLN A 14 -23.11 6.60 29.68
C GLN A 14 -22.52 5.32 30.25
N ILE A 15 -21.23 5.09 29.99
CA ILE A 15 -20.57 3.82 30.31
C ILE A 15 -19.22 4.04 30.99
N GLU A 16 -18.82 3.08 31.82
CA GLU A 16 -17.48 2.94 32.38
C GLU A 16 -16.87 1.61 31.92
N PRO A 17 -16.39 1.53 30.67
CA PRO A 17 -15.97 0.28 30.07
C PRO A 17 -14.56 -0.15 30.47
N GLN A 18 -14.35 -1.46 30.57
CA GLN A 18 -13.02 -2.06 30.46
C GLN A 18 -12.69 -2.31 28.99
N GLY A 19 -11.41 -2.30 28.63
CA GLY A 19 -10.96 -2.59 27.27
C GLY A 19 -9.81 -1.70 26.83
N ASN A 20 -9.58 -1.65 25.52
CA ASN A 20 -8.46 -0.92 24.93
C ASN A 20 -8.84 -0.23 23.61
N VAL A 21 -8.08 0.80 23.27
CA VAL A 21 -7.91 1.32 21.91
C VAL A 21 -6.66 0.68 21.35
N SER A 22 -6.74 -0.01 20.22
CA SER A 22 -5.62 -0.64 19.53
C SER A 22 -5.45 -0.05 18.13
N THR A 23 -4.25 0.44 17.82
CA THR A 23 -3.88 0.97 16.51
C THR A 23 -2.60 0.32 15.98
N LYS A 24 -2.50 0.05 14.68
CA LYS A 24 -1.33 -0.55 14.04
C LYS A 24 -1.07 0.07 12.67
N ILE A 25 0.20 0.24 12.28
CA ILE A 25 0.56 0.83 10.98
C ILE A 25 -0.06 -0.02 9.88
N MET A 26 -0.85 0.62 8.99
CA MET A 26 -1.62 -0.08 7.95
C MET A 26 -2.30 -1.34 8.52
N GLY A 27 -2.78 -1.22 9.76
CA GLY A 27 -3.28 -2.28 10.62
C GLY A 27 -4.65 -1.96 11.23
N GLU A 28 -5.02 -2.70 12.26
CA GLU A 28 -6.26 -2.41 12.99
C GLU A 28 -6.26 -1.00 13.59
N GLU A 29 -7.42 -0.34 13.60
CA GLU A 29 -7.70 0.87 14.38
C GLU A 29 -9.03 0.73 15.13
N LEU A 30 -9.00 -0.04 16.23
CA LEU A 30 -10.19 -0.57 16.90
C LEU A 30 -10.28 -0.12 18.36
N VAL A 31 -11.52 0.01 18.84
CA VAL A 31 -11.82 0.09 20.27
C VAL A 31 -12.65 -1.11 20.65
N ASN A 32 -12.08 -1.98 21.47
CA ASN A 32 -12.78 -3.11 22.06
C ASN A 32 -13.16 -2.74 23.49
N MET A 33 -14.45 -2.82 23.82
CA MET A 33 -14.93 -2.45 25.14
C MET A 33 -16.00 -3.40 25.68
N THR A 34 -15.94 -3.62 26.99
CA THR A 34 -16.91 -4.41 27.75
C THR A 34 -17.42 -3.61 28.92
N PHE A 35 -18.74 -3.62 29.14
CA PHE A 35 -19.40 -2.91 30.23
C PHE A 35 -20.74 -3.54 30.57
N GLU A 36 -21.34 -3.08 31.67
CA GLU A 36 -22.61 -3.58 32.17
C GLU A 36 -23.61 -2.43 32.30
N LEU A 37 -24.88 -2.70 32.02
CA LEU A 37 -25.97 -1.72 32.18
C LEU A 37 -27.15 -2.32 32.95
N PRO A 38 -27.86 -1.50 33.74
CA PRO A 38 -29.03 -1.95 34.50
C PRO A 38 -30.27 -2.15 33.62
N THR A 39 -30.27 -1.63 32.39
CA THR A 39 -31.38 -1.72 31.45
C THR A 39 -30.88 -2.15 30.07
N MET A 40 -31.75 -2.83 29.32
CA MET A 40 -31.45 -3.18 27.94
C MET A 40 -31.35 -1.91 27.09
N VAL A 41 -30.22 -1.73 26.40
CA VAL A 41 -29.98 -0.63 25.47
C VAL A 41 -29.73 -1.20 24.08
N LYS A 42 -30.44 -0.67 23.09
CA LYS A 42 -30.30 -1.09 21.69
C LYS A 42 -29.25 -0.25 20.99
N PHE A 43 -28.01 -0.75 20.95
CA PHE A 43 -26.95 -0.19 20.13
C PHE A 43 -27.13 -0.58 18.65
N GLN A 44 -26.65 0.28 17.74
CA GLN A 44 -26.76 0.12 16.30
C GLN A 44 -25.42 0.44 15.63
N ILE A 45 -25.15 -0.23 14.50
CA ILE A 45 -24.00 0.09 13.65
C ILE A 45 -24.01 1.58 13.32
N GLY A 46 -22.85 2.23 13.46
CA GLY A 46 -22.71 3.68 13.30
C GLY A 46 -22.92 4.50 14.57
N ASP A 47 -23.38 3.91 15.68
CA ASP A 47 -23.29 4.56 17.00
C ASP A 47 -21.82 4.93 17.27
N SER A 48 -21.59 6.13 17.81
CA SER A 48 -20.26 6.72 17.94
C SER A 48 -19.83 6.86 19.40
N VAL A 49 -18.53 6.84 19.64
CA VAL A 49 -17.93 7.11 20.94
C VAL A 49 -16.63 7.91 20.74
N ASN A 50 -16.43 8.94 21.56
CA ASN A 50 -15.18 9.71 21.55
C ASN A 50 -14.23 9.17 22.63
N ILE A 51 -13.06 8.67 22.21
CA ILE A 51 -12.02 8.13 23.07
C ILE A 51 -10.72 8.91 22.80
N TYR A 52 -10.16 9.52 23.83
CA TYR A 52 -8.92 10.30 23.76
C TYR A 52 -8.89 11.36 22.65
N GLY A 53 -10.04 11.99 22.37
CA GLY A 53 -10.18 13.03 21.36
C GLY A 53 -10.54 12.52 19.96
N ALA A 54 -10.51 11.22 19.71
CA ALA A 54 -10.87 10.62 18.42
C ALA A 54 -12.26 9.96 18.47
N ASN A 55 -13.02 10.08 17.37
CA ASN A 55 -14.32 9.43 17.22
C ASN A 55 -14.16 8.04 16.60
N TYR A 56 -14.86 7.07 17.18
CA TYR A 56 -14.95 5.69 16.69
C TYR A 56 -16.43 5.32 16.49
N TYR A 57 -16.70 4.40 15.57
CA TYR A 57 -18.05 4.02 15.14
C TYR A 57 -18.26 2.53 15.28
N LEU A 58 -19.42 2.12 15.81
CA LEU A 58 -19.74 0.73 16.07
C LEU A 58 -19.78 -0.03 14.73
N LEU A 59 -18.93 -1.05 14.59
CA LEU A 59 -18.75 -1.77 13.33
C LEU A 59 -19.79 -2.86 13.11
N GLN A 60 -20.19 -3.51 14.20
CA GLN A 60 -21.05 -4.69 14.17
C GLN A 60 -22.04 -4.69 15.35
N ALA A 61 -23.05 -5.56 15.26
CA ALA A 61 -23.97 -5.75 16.37
C ALA A 61 -23.21 -6.16 17.66
N PRO A 62 -23.58 -5.60 18.82
CA PRO A 62 -22.95 -5.95 20.08
C PRO A 62 -23.24 -7.40 20.47
N VAL A 63 -22.30 -8.04 21.18
CA VAL A 63 -22.62 -9.24 21.96
C VAL A 63 -23.30 -8.78 23.25
N VAL A 64 -24.48 -9.33 23.53
CA VAL A 64 -25.28 -8.95 24.71
C VAL A 64 -25.65 -10.19 25.51
N GLU A 65 -25.26 -10.22 26.78
CA GLU A 65 -25.67 -11.23 27.75
C GLU A 65 -26.72 -10.62 28.70
N LYS A 66 -27.94 -11.15 28.69
CA LYS A 66 -28.96 -10.81 29.69
C LYS A 66 -28.80 -11.74 30.89
N VAL A 67 -28.19 -11.23 31.95
CA VAL A 67 -28.02 -12.00 33.21
C VAL A 67 -29.32 -12.03 34.00
N ASN A 68 -30.01 -10.89 34.11
CA ASN A 68 -31.35 -10.79 34.70
C ASN A 68 -32.08 -9.53 34.19
N THR A 69 -33.24 -9.20 34.78
CA THR A 69 -34.06 -8.04 34.35
C THR A 69 -33.42 -6.68 34.61
N ARG A 70 -32.38 -6.61 35.44
CA ARG A 70 -31.67 -5.39 35.83
C ARG A 70 -30.15 -5.47 35.61
N HIS A 71 -29.69 -6.41 34.79
CA HIS A 71 -28.25 -6.61 34.55
C HIS A 71 -28.02 -7.21 33.18
N PHE A 72 -27.31 -6.45 32.35
CA PHE A 72 -26.96 -6.80 30.97
C PHE A 72 -25.48 -6.53 30.76
N LYS A 73 -24.74 -7.51 30.25
CA LYS A 73 -23.34 -7.35 29.88
C LYS A 73 -23.21 -7.16 28.38
N TYR A 74 -22.34 -6.25 27.97
CA TYR A 74 -22.12 -5.88 26.59
C TYR A 74 -20.66 -6.03 26.22
N SER A 75 -20.41 -6.52 25.01
CA SER A 75 -19.11 -6.42 24.32
C SER A 75 -19.30 -5.73 22.98
N LEU A 76 -18.69 -4.56 22.80
CA LEU A 76 -18.80 -3.74 21.60
C LEU A 76 -17.42 -3.57 20.97
N GLN A 77 -17.39 -3.53 19.64
CA GLN A 77 -16.21 -3.24 18.83
C GLN A 77 -16.50 -2.04 17.92
N PHE A 78 -15.76 -0.96 18.14
CA PHE A 78 -15.80 0.24 17.31
C PHE A 78 -14.55 0.31 16.44
N GLY A 79 -14.65 0.94 15.28
CA GLY A 79 -13.53 1.21 14.38
C GLY A 79 -13.37 2.70 14.15
N SER A 80 -12.15 3.12 13.80
CA SER A 80 -11.89 4.49 13.39
C SER A 80 -12.53 4.80 12.03
N ILE A 81 -12.34 6.03 11.56
CA ILE A 81 -12.91 6.50 10.30
C ILE A 81 -12.43 5.69 9.07
N ILE A 82 -11.29 5.01 9.16
CA ILE A 82 -10.75 4.16 8.09
C ILE A 82 -11.76 3.09 7.62
N TYR A 83 -12.54 2.53 8.54
CA TYR A 83 -13.50 1.47 8.24
C TYR A 83 -14.73 1.98 7.48
N GLU A 84 -14.95 3.29 7.38
CA GLU A 84 -16.00 3.83 6.50
C GLU A 84 -15.70 3.57 5.02
N LEU A 85 -14.42 3.44 4.63
CA LEU A 85 -14.04 3.05 3.27
C LEU A 85 -14.36 1.58 2.95
N SER A 86 -14.45 0.70 3.96
CA SER A 86 -14.82 -0.70 3.74
C SER A 86 -16.26 -0.88 3.25
N LYS A 87 -17.12 0.11 3.51
CA LYS A 87 -18.55 0.09 3.16
C LYS A 87 -18.83 0.49 1.71
N ILE A 88 -17.79 0.87 0.95
CA ILE A 88 -17.93 1.47 -0.36
C ILE A 88 -17.23 0.58 -1.38
N GLN A 89 -17.99 0.01 -2.31
CA GLN A 89 -17.43 -0.73 -3.44
C GLN A 89 -16.59 0.21 -4.31
N LEU A 90 -15.37 -0.20 -4.66
CA LEU A 90 -14.60 0.44 -5.73
C LEU A 90 -15.22 0.03 -7.07
N LEU A 91 -15.69 1.02 -7.81
CA LEU A 91 -16.28 0.83 -9.13
C LEU A 91 -15.50 1.61 -10.18
N PHE A 92 -15.51 1.07 -11.40
CA PHE A 92 -14.95 1.63 -12.62
C PHE A 92 -16.08 1.95 -13.62
N PRO A 93 -15.84 2.87 -14.58
CA PRO A 93 -16.82 3.22 -15.59
C PRO A 93 -17.19 2.03 -16.50
N ASP A 94 -18.48 1.88 -16.81
CA ASP A 94 -18.98 1.03 -17.89
C ASP A 94 -18.87 1.72 -19.26
N ALA A 95 -19.43 1.10 -20.30
CA ALA A 95 -19.41 1.63 -21.66
C ALA A 95 -20.15 2.98 -21.78
N GLU A 96 -21.12 3.24 -20.89
CA GLU A 96 -21.88 4.47 -20.79
C GLU A 96 -21.26 5.47 -19.78
N ASN A 97 -20.04 5.21 -19.30
CA ASN A 97 -19.30 6.01 -18.34
C ASN A 97 -19.95 6.14 -16.94
N ASN A 98 -20.80 5.18 -16.57
CA ASN A 98 -21.34 5.08 -15.21
C ASN A 98 -20.45 4.16 -14.37
N LEU A 99 -20.20 4.53 -13.11
CA LEU A 99 -19.42 3.69 -12.19
C LEU A 99 -20.24 2.47 -11.75
N THR A 100 -20.16 1.37 -12.52
CA THR A 100 -20.94 0.14 -12.29
C THR A 100 -20.09 -1.14 -12.35
N VAL A 101 -18.86 -1.08 -12.86
CA VAL A 101 -17.98 -2.24 -13.04
C VAL A 101 -17.12 -2.46 -11.80
N SER A 102 -17.11 -3.67 -11.24
CA SER A 102 -16.34 -4.02 -10.02
C SER A 102 -14.97 -4.64 -10.28
N GLU A 103 -14.59 -4.79 -11.56
CA GLU A 103 -13.29 -5.27 -12.00
C GLU A 103 -12.59 -4.20 -12.82
N GLY A 104 -11.29 -4.01 -12.59
CA GLY A 104 -10.52 -3.03 -13.34
C GLY A 104 -9.03 -3.17 -13.07
N ASN A 105 -8.23 -2.88 -14.09
CA ASN A 105 -6.77 -2.92 -14.04
C ASN A 105 -6.15 -1.59 -14.48
N PRO A 106 -6.53 -0.46 -13.83
CA PRO A 106 -6.03 0.85 -14.20
C PRO A 106 -4.50 0.89 -14.10
N ILE A 107 -3.90 1.60 -15.05
CA ILE A 107 -2.49 1.94 -15.03
C ILE A 107 -2.39 3.39 -14.59
N GLY A 108 -1.62 3.66 -13.54
CA GLY A 108 -1.47 5.02 -13.01
C GLY A 108 -0.43 5.07 -11.91
N ASN A 109 0.00 6.27 -11.55
CA ASN A 109 0.78 6.48 -10.35
C ASN A 109 -0.13 6.44 -9.10
N ALA A 110 0.47 6.44 -7.92
CA ALA A 110 -0.26 6.43 -6.65
C ALA A 110 -1.29 7.57 -6.56
N ASP A 111 -0.97 8.78 -7.03
CA ASP A 111 -1.88 9.94 -7.00
C ASP A 111 -3.17 9.68 -7.79
N LEU A 112 -3.04 9.20 -9.03
CA LEU A 112 -4.17 8.87 -9.90
C LEU A 112 -5.04 7.77 -9.29
N LEU A 113 -4.41 6.71 -8.78
CA LEU A 113 -5.13 5.58 -8.21
C LEU A 113 -5.86 5.94 -6.91
N ILE A 114 -5.28 6.82 -6.09
CA ILE A 114 -5.96 7.41 -4.93
C ILE A 114 -7.12 8.33 -5.36
N GLY A 115 -7.00 9.01 -6.50
CA GLY A 115 -8.11 9.70 -7.14
C GLY A 115 -9.34 8.80 -7.36
N HIS A 116 -9.15 7.57 -7.84
CA HIS A 116 -10.25 6.61 -7.99
C HIS A 116 -10.89 6.20 -6.66
N VAL A 117 -10.07 5.99 -5.61
CA VAL A 117 -10.56 5.69 -4.26
C VAL A 117 -11.37 6.87 -3.72
N LEU A 118 -10.89 8.10 -3.86
CA LEU A 118 -11.56 9.31 -3.39
C LEU A 118 -12.87 9.58 -4.14
N ASN A 119 -12.89 9.38 -5.46
CA ASN A 119 -14.11 9.53 -6.27
C ASN A 119 -15.19 8.52 -5.83
N ASN A 120 -14.81 7.27 -5.61
CA ASN A 120 -15.73 6.26 -5.09
C ASN A 120 -16.14 6.54 -3.65
N ALA A 121 -15.23 6.96 -2.78
CA ALA A 121 -15.54 7.29 -1.40
C ALA A 121 -16.56 8.43 -1.31
N ASN A 122 -16.36 9.48 -2.10
CA ASN A 122 -17.28 10.62 -2.17
C ASN A 122 -18.56 10.37 -2.98
N ARG A 123 -18.73 9.19 -3.59
CA ARG A 123 -19.97 8.78 -4.27
C ARG A 123 -21.10 8.51 -3.27
N LEU A 124 -20.76 7.92 -2.11
CA LEU A 124 -21.73 7.54 -1.08
C LEU A 124 -21.53 8.27 0.25
N GLN A 125 -20.38 8.93 0.43
CA GLN A 125 -20.04 9.70 1.62
C GLN A 125 -19.57 11.09 1.21
N ASN A 126 -19.29 11.95 2.19
CA ASN A 126 -18.78 13.30 1.94
C ASN A 126 -17.51 13.57 2.75
N GLY A 127 -16.65 14.42 2.21
CA GLY A 127 -15.50 15.01 2.91
C GLY A 127 -14.19 14.24 2.80
N TRP A 128 -14.13 13.16 2.00
CA TRP A 128 -12.86 12.47 1.75
C TRP A 128 -11.97 13.34 0.86
N THR A 129 -10.75 13.59 1.30
CA THR A 129 -9.81 14.46 0.60
C THR A 129 -8.46 13.78 0.40
N LYS A 130 -7.70 14.27 -0.57
CA LYS A 130 -6.31 13.84 -0.78
C LYS A 130 -5.41 14.56 0.23
N GLY A 131 -4.69 13.79 1.03
CA GLY A 131 -3.59 14.27 1.87
C GLY A 131 -2.27 14.30 1.08
N THR A 132 -1.18 13.92 1.73
CA THR A 132 0.14 13.81 1.11
C THR A 132 0.25 12.47 0.39
N VAL A 133 0.52 12.51 -0.91
CA VAL A 133 0.77 11.31 -1.73
C VAL A 133 2.16 11.45 -2.36
N ILE A 134 3.00 10.44 -2.18
CA ILE A 134 4.33 10.41 -2.78
C ILE A 134 4.25 10.28 -4.30
N GLU A 135 5.14 10.98 -5.01
CA GLU A 135 5.25 10.85 -6.46
C GLU A 135 5.83 9.47 -6.83
N THR A 136 5.18 8.78 -7.76
CA THR A 136 5.54 7.42 -8.17
C THR A 136 5.44 7.29 -9.69
N GLU A 137 6.18 6.34 -10.26
CA GLU A 137 5.97 5.90 -11.65
C GLU A 137 4.62 5.19 -11.78
N ALA A 138 4.06 5.18 -12.99
CA ALA A 138 2.79 4.50 -13.23
C ALA A 138 2.95 2.97 -13.19
N LYS A 139 2.08 2.29 -12.44
CA LYS A 139 1.97 0.82 -12.40
C LYS A 139 0.53 0.42 -12.71
N GLN A 140 0.38 -0.77 -13.30
CA GLN A 140 -0.92 -1.44 -13.36
C GLN A 140 -1.24 -2.02 -11.99
N VAL A 141 -2.45 -1.80 -11.49
CA VAL A 141 -2.94 -2.42 -10.26
C VAL A 141 -4.28 -3.08 -10.54
N ASP A 142 -4.38 -4.37 -10.25
CA ASP A 142 -5.58 -5.16 -10.54
C ASP A 142 -6.54 -5.15 -9.34
N PHE A 143 -7.76 -4.66 -9.58
CA PHE A 143 -8.87 -4.64 -8.66
C PHE A 143 -9.96 -5.60 -9.13
N SER A 144 -10.51 -6.37 -8.20
CA SER A 144 -11.57 -7.35 -8.47
C SER A 144 -12.42 -7.47 -7.22
N GLU A 145 -13.62 -6.90 -7.31
CA GLU A 145 -14.62 -6.85 -6.24
C GLU A 145 -14.13 -6.15 -4.95
N ASP A 146 -13.08 -5.33 -5.04
CA ASP A 146 -12.52 -4.58 -3.91
C ASP A 146 -13.44 -3.45 -3.41
N ASN A 147 -13.44 -3.23 -2.10
CA ASN A 147 -13.96 -2.00 -1.51
C ASN A 147 -12.85 -0.92 -1.46
N CYS A 148 -13.20 0.33 -1.17
CA CYS A 148 -12.24 1.43 -1.14
C CYS A 148 -11.09 1.22 -0.13
N LEU A 149 -11.32 0.50 0.97
CA LEU A 149 -10.28 0.19 1.95
C LEU A 149 -9.31 -0.89 1.43
N SER A 150 -9.82 -1.99 0.87
CA SER A 150 -8.95 -3.02 0.28
C SER A 150 -8.21 -2.51 -0.97
N ALA A 151 -8.83 -1.61 -1.72
CA ALA A 151 -8.19 -0.92 -2.83
C ALA A 151 -7.01 -0.05 -2.39
N LEU A 152 -7.18 0.76 -1.33
CA LEU A 152 -6.09 1.51 -0.70
C LEU A 152 -4.96 0.58 -0.24
N ALA A 153 -5.35 -0.54 0.37
CA ALA A 153 -4.59 -1.77 0.56
C ALA A 153 -3.61 -2.11 -0.58
N LYS A 154 -4.21 -2.47 -1.72
CA LYS A 154 -3.51 -2.92 -2.91
C LYS A 154 -2.64 -1.85 -3.54
N ILE A 155 -3.08 -0.59 -3.50
CA ILE A 155 -2.27 0.55 -3.98
C ILE A 155 -1.00 0.65 -3.14
N ALA A 156 -1.13 0.70 -1.80
CA ALA A 156 0.03 0.77 -0.92
C ALA A 156 1.01 -0.39 -1.13
N GLU A 157 0.51 -1.62 -1.28
CA GLU A 157 1.32 -2.80 -1.60
C GLU A 157 2.01 -2.68 -2.98
N ALA A 158 1.28 -2.27 -4.03
CA ALA A 158 1.82 -2.18 -5.38
C ALA A 158 2.94 -1.14 -5.52
N PHE A 159 2.86 -0.05 -4.74
CA PHE A 159 3.89 1.00 -4.73
C PHE A 159 4.93 0.83 -3.62
N GLU A 160 4.79 -0.18 -2.76
CA GLU A 160 5.65 -0.40 -1.58
C GLU A 160 5.72 0.82 -0.66
N VAL A 161 4.56 1.46 -0.44
CA VAL A 161 4.39 2.67 0.36
C VAL A 161 3.42 2.43 1.50
N GLU A 162 3.37 3.36 2.45
CA GLU A 162 2.40 3.32 3.53
C GLU A 162 1.17 4.17 3.25
N TYR A 163 0.08 3.89 3.96
CA TYR A 163 -1.07 4.78 3.99
C TYR A 163 -1.59 4.98 5.42
N TRP A 164 -2.22 6.13 5.63
CA TRP A 164 -2.90 6.47 6.88
C TRP A 164 -3.97 7.54 6.60
N ILE A 165 -4.93 7.64 7.51
CA ILE A 165 -6.09 8.51 7.35
C ILE A 165 -6.24 9.38 8.58
N ASP A 166 -6.38 10.69 8.39
CA ASP A 166 -6.67 11.61 9.48
C ASP A 166 -8.15 11.59 9.88
N ALA A 167 -8.42 12.11 11.08
CA ALA A 167 -9.79 12.25 11.57
C ALA A 167 -10.68 13.13 10.67
N ASP A 168 -10.08 14.01 9.85
CA ASP A 168 -10.76 14.86 8.87
C ASP A 168 -10.99 14.18 7.51
N LYS A 169 -10.71 12.87 7.40
CA LYS A 169 -10.84 12.05 6.19
C LYS A 169 -9.83 12.39 5.07
N SER A 170 -8.70 13.01 5.39
CA SER A 170 -7.59 13.11 4.44
C SER A 170 -6.83 11.77 4.35
N ILE A 171 -6.68 11.24 3.13
CA ILE A 171 -5.95 10.01 2.85
C ILE A 171 -4.52 10.36 2.45
N HIS A 172 -3.55 9.87 3.20
CA HIS A 172 -2.13 10.03 2.91
C HIS A 172 -1.55 8.71 2.42
N VAL A 173 -0.69 8.78 1.41
CA VAL A 173 0.05 7.65 0.84
C VAL A 173 1.53 8.02 0.79
N VAL A 174 2.16 7.90 1.96
CA VAL A 174 3.56 8.24 2.23
C VAL A 174 3.92 7.61 3.58
N GLU A 175 5.21 7.31 3.77
CA GLU A 175 5.71 6.81 5.06
C GLU A 175 5.39 7.79 6.20
N ARG A 176 4.81 7.29 7.28
CA ARG A 176 4.57 8.05 8.50
C ARG A 176 5.71 7.82 9.49
N LYS A 177 6.81 8.57 9.34
CA LYS A 177 8.01 8.39 10.18
C LYS A 177 8.61 9.73 10.61
N SER A 178 8.50 10.01 11.90
CA SER A 178 9.19 11.12 12.58
C SER A 178 9.91 10.62 13.82
N ASP A 179 10.98 11.30 14.23
CA ASP A 179 11.57 11.09 15.56
C ASP A 179 10.62 11.67 16.63
N SER A 180 10.25 10.84 17.61
CA SER A 180 9.43 11.31 18.73
C SER A 180 10.23 12.09 19.78
N GLY A 181 11.56 11.96 19.78
CA GLY A 181 12.45 12.49 20.81
C GLY A 181 12.41 11.73 22.14
N TYR A 182 11.56 10.70 22.28
CA TYR A 182 11.51 9.90 23.50
C TYR A 182 12.60 8.85 23.52
N SER A 183 13.18 8.64 24.71
CA SER A 183 14.07 7.52 25.01
C SER A 183 13.48 6.67 26.12
N PHE A 184 13.47 5.36 25.91
CA PHE A 184 12.92 4.39 26.85
C PHE A 184 13.91 3.27 27.16
N GLN A 185 13.91 2.85 28.43
CA GLN A 185 14.67 1.73 28.94
C GLN A 185 13.79 0.90 29.90
N TYR A 186 14.14 -0.36 30.11
CA TYR A 186 13.53 -1.15 31.16
C TYR A 186 13.97 -0.67 32.56
N GLY A 187 13.01 -0.57 33.47
CA GLY A 187 13.25 -0.38 34.90
C GLY A 187 12.61 0.89 35.50
N LYS A 188 12.83 1.08 36.81
CA LYS A 188 12.27 2.20 37.57
C LYS A 188 12.74 3.54 36.99
N ASN A 189 11.81 4.47 36.78
CA ASN A 189 12.04 5.81 36.22
C ASN A 189 12.66 5.81 34.81
N LYS A 190 12.48 4.74 34.05
CA LYS A 190 13.02 4.57 32.69
C LYS A 190 11.95 4.41 31.61
N GLY A 191 10.69 4.44 32.01
CA GLY A 191 9.53 4.46 31.12
C GLY A 191 8.89 3.12 30.82
N LEU A 192 9.58 1.98 31.01
CA LEU A 192 9.05 0.66 30.67
C LEU A 192 9.02 -0.30 31.85
N LYS A 193 7.92 -1.04 31.96
CA LYS A 193 7.67 -2.08 32.95
C LYS A 193 8.08 -3.47 32.49
N SER A 194 8.03 -3.75 31.19
CA SER A 194 8.41 -5.05 30.63
C SER A 194 8.74 -4.93 29.15
N ILE A 195 9.63 -5.81 28.68
CA ILE A 195 9.99 -5.99 27.28
C ILE A 195 9.79 -7.48 26.95
N THR A 196 9.09 -7.77 25.87
CA THR A 196 8.99 -9.11 25.29
C THR A 196 9.59 -9.06 23.90
N ARG A 197 10.65 -9.85 23.65
CA ARG A 197 11.25 -9.99 22.33
C ARG A 197 10.53 -11.10 21.57
N ASN A 198 10.00 -10.77 20.40
CA ASN A 198 9.32 -11.70 19.52
C ASN A 198 10.05 -11.75 18.16
N PRO A 199 10.10 -12.91 17.49
CA PRO A 199 10.40 -12.93 16.07
C PRO A 199 9.34 -12.12 15.32
N LEU A 200 9.73 -11.50 14.20
CA LEU A 200 8.81 -10.82 13.32
C LEU A 200 7.99 -11.86 12.54
N ASP A 201 6.67 -11.75 12.57
CA ASP A 201 5.78 -12.71 11.92
C ASP A 201 6.06 -12.81 10.41
N GLY A 202 6.12 -14.05 9.91
CA GLY A 202 6.39 -14.33 8.49
C GLY A 202 7.82 -14.00 8.03
N SER A 203 8.74 -13.67 8.95
CA SER A 203 10.15 -13.46 8.62
C SER A 203 10.91 -14.78 8.51
N ASN A 204 10.99 -15.32 7.30
CA ASN A 204 11.93 -16.40 7.01
C ASN A 204 13.31 -15.82 6.74
N ILE A 205 14.35 -16.44 7.31
CA ILE A 205 15.73 -16.11 7.00
C ILE A 205 16.04 -16.57 5.57
N VAL A 206 16.71 -15.72 4.80
CA VAL A 206 17.20 -16.01 3.46
C VAL A 206 18.70 -15.79 3.44
N THR A 207 19.48 -16.85 3.19
CA THR A 207 20.94 -16.73 3.08
C THR A 207 21.47 -16.96 1.68
N ARG A 208 20.64 -17.45 0.75
CA ARG A 208 20.89 -17.47 -0.70
C ARG A 208 19.66 -16.98 -1.46
N LEU A 209 19.85 -15.94 -2.27
CA LEU A 209 18.77 -15.31 -3.05
C LEU A 209 18.97 -15.48 -4.56
N TYR A 210 17.99 -16.10 -5.21
CA TYR A 210 17.80 -16.04 -6.66
C TYR A 210 16.88 -14.87 -7.00
N ALA A 211 17.34 -13.94 -7.84
CA ALA A 211 16.57 -12.76 -8.22
C ALA A 211 16.36 -12.69 -9.73
N SER A 212 15.16 -12.28 -10.15
CA SER A 212 14.84 -11.97 -11.54
C SER A 212 14.02 -10.69 -11.64
N GLY A 213 14.30 -9.87 -12.64
CA GLY A 213 13.46 -8.72 -12.98
C GLY A 213 12.24 -9.13 -13.82
N SER A 214 11.69 -8.19 -14.58
CA SER A 214 10.56 -8.43 -15.47
C SER A 214 10.94 -9.02 -16.84
N GLU A 215 9.91 -9.44 -17.58
CA GLU A 215 9.97 -9.88 -18.99
C GLU A 215 9.91 -8.69 -19.96
N LYS A 216 9.49 -7.52 -19.45
CA LYS A 216 9.37 -6.30 -20.25
C LYS A 216 10.71 -5.93 -20.86
N ASN A 217 10.66 -5.59 -22.13
CA ASN A 217 11.79 -5.06 -22.90
C ASN A 217 13.01 -6.00 -23.05
N ILE A 218 12.78 -7.31 -22.93
CA ILE A 218 13.81 -8.33 -23.08
C ILE A 218 13.64 -9.02 -24.45
N GLY A 219 14.72 -9.08 -25.23
CA GLY A 219 14.73 -9.77 -26.52
C GLY A 219 14.84 -11.29 -26.38
N ALA A 220 14.32 -12.04 -27.35
CA ALA A 220 14.30 -13.52 -27.33
C ALA A 220 15.69 -14.19 -27.22
N LYS A 221 16.77 -13.48 -27.59
CA LYS A 221 18.16 -13.98 -27.49
C LYS A 221 18.85 -13.62 -26.16
N TYR A 222 18.19 -12.85 -25.29
CA TYR A 222 18.76 -12.43 -24.01
C TYR A 222 19.21 -13.64 -23.18
N ARG A 223 20.50 -13.68 -22.82
CA ARG A 223 21.15 -14.76 -22.04
C ARG A 223 20.66 -16.17 -22.38
N ASN A 224 20.89 -16.60 -23.61
CA ASN A 224 20.53 -17.93 -24.10
C ASN A 224 19.02 -18.24 -24.00
N GLY A 225 18.18 -17.23 -24.24
CA GLY A 225 16.72 -17.40 -24.25
C GLY A 225 16.06 -17.26 -22.87
N ALA A 226 16.72 -16.59 -21.92
CA ALA A 226 16.08 -16.22 -20.67
C ALA A 226 14.91 -15.26 -20.93
N LYS A 227 13.74 -15.57 -20.36
CA LYS A 227 12.54 -14.74 -20.53
C LYS A 227 12.52 -13.49 -19.66
N ARG A 228 13.15 -13.56 -18.48
CA ARG A 228 13.20 -12.47 -17.49
C ARG A 228 14.61 -11.92 -17.38
N LEU A 229 14.72 -10.64 -17.06
CA LEU A 229 15.98 -9.99 -16.68
C LEU A 229 16.66 -10.76 -15.53
N LYS A 230 17.97 -10.98 -15.63
CA LYS A 230 18.78 -11.71 -14.64
C LYS A 230 19.95 -10.86 -14.16
N MET A 231 20.41 -11.12 -12.94
CA MET A 231 21.69 -10.59 -12.46
C MET A 231 22.87 -11.18 -13.26
N ASP A 232 24.01 -10.50 -13.25
CA ASP A 232 25.32 -11.00 -13.73
C ASP A 232 25.84 -12.25 -12.99
N VAL A 233 25.27 -12.55 -11.82
CA VAL A 233 25.54 -13.74 -11.01
C VAL A 233 24.29 -14.60 -10.87
N PRO A 234 24.41 -15.93 -10.64
CA PRO A 234 23.25 -16.80 -10.50
C PRO A 234 22.43 -16.52 -9.22
N TYR A 235 23.10 -16.12 -8.14
CA TYR A 235 22.50 -15.83 -6.84
C TYR A 235 23.42 -14.91 -6.00
N LEU A 236 22.87 -14.38 -4.92
CA LEU A 236 23.61 -13.66 -3.86
C LEU A 236 23.59 -14.48 -2.56
N GLU A 237 24.63 -14.38 -1.73
CA GLU A 237 24.70 -15.07 -0.44
C GLU A 237 25.16 -14.17 0.70
N LYS A 238 24.64 -14.42 1.90
CA LYS A 238 25.04 -13.75 3.14
C LYS A 238 24.65 -14.58 4.36
N ASN A 239 25.49 -14.58 5.40
CA ASN A 239 25.29 -15.30 6.67
C ASN A 239 25.09 -16.82 6.53
N THR A 240 25.63 -17.44 5.48
CA THR A 240 25.57 -18.90 5.28
C THR A 240 26.42 -19.67 6.29
N ASP A 241 27.42 -19.03 6.87
CA ASP A 241 28.25 -19.55 7.97
C ASP A 241 27.49 -19.59 9.32
N ILE A 242 26.49 -18.72 9.49
CA ILE A 242 25.69 -18.63 10.72
C ILE A 242 24.43 -19.52 10.63
N TYR A 243 23.69 -19.42 9.51
CA TYR A 243 22.37 -20.06 9.38
C TYR A 243 22.33 -21.21 8.38
N ASN A 244 23.47 -21.64 7.83
CA ASN A 244 23.55 -22.51 6.65
C ASN A 244 22.90 -21.89 5.40
N VAL A 245 22.86 -22.64 4.30
CA VAL A 245 22.22 -22.20 3.05
C VAL A 245 20.70 -22.39 3.16
N ILE A 246 19.97 -21.28 3.03
CA ILE A 246 18.51 -21.20 3.01
C ILE A 246 18.13 -20.41 1.76
N GLU A 247 17.56 -21.12 0.78
CA GLU A 247 17.30 -20.61 -0.56
C GLU A 247 15.94 -19.92 -0.67
N HIS A 248 15.92 -18.79 -1.38
CA HIS A 248 14.68 -18.10 -1.73
C HIS A 248 14.75 -17.52 -3.14
N THR A 249 13.60 -17.40 -3.80
CA THR A 249 13.46 -16.72 -5.09
C THR A 249 12.58 -15.49 -4.94
N LYS A 250 13.10 -14.32 -5.33
CA LYS A 250 12.34 -13.06 -5.34
C LYS A 250 12.30 -12.49 -6.76
N LYS A 251 11.10 -12.09 -7.19
CA LYS A 251 10.88 -11.37 -8.45
C LYS A 251 10.75 -9.87 -8.18
N PHE A 252 11.38 -9.07 -9.02
CA PHE A 252 11.38 -7.60 -9.00
C PHE A 252 10.81 -7.09 -10.32
N ASP A 253 9.48 -7.20 -10.48
CA ASP A 253 8.80 -6.97 -11.76
C ASP A 253 8.80 -5.49 -12.19
N GLU A 254 9.13 -4.61 -11.27
CA GLU A 254 9.38 -3.20 -11.51
C GLU A 254 10.78 -2.91 -12.10
N VAL A 255 11.71 -3.86 -12.03
CA VAL A 255 13.05 -3.75 -12.62
C VAL A 255 13.06 -4.38 -14.02
N TYR A 256 13.26 -3.55 -15.02
CA TYR A 256 13.41 -3.96 -16.41
C TYR A 256 14.19 -2.90 -17.20
N PRO A 257 14.78 -3.26 -18.35
CA PRO A 257 15.42 -2.31 -19.23
C PRO A 257 14.42 -1.26 -19.71
N LYS A 258 14.63 0.00 -19.35
CA LYS A 258 13.72 1.10 -19.72
C LYS A 258 14.46 2.41 -19.86
N ARG A 259 13.92 3.27 -20.73
CA ARG A 259 14.28 4.68 -20.83
C ARG A 259 13.08 5.52 -20.43
N ILE A 260 13.26 6.47 -19.53
CA ILE A 260 12.25 7.50 -19.22
C ILE A 260 12.50 8.67 -20.18
N GLY A 261 11.70 8.72 -21.24
CA GLY A 261 11.75 9.77 -22.25
C GLY A 261 11.05 11.05 -21.84
N THR A 262 11.29 12.11 -22.60
CA THR A 262 10.63 13.41 -22.40
C THR A 262 10.11 13.92 -23.74
N VAL A 263 8.84 14.31 -23.80
CA VAL A 263 8.27 14.95 -24.97
C VAL A 263 8.94 16.31 -25.17
N THR A 264 9.58 16.49 -26.32
CA THR A 264 10.29 17.72 -26.69
C THR A 264 9.49 18.62 -27.63
N ALA A 265 8.58 18.05 -28.42
CA ALA A 265 7.65 18.80 -29.27
C ALA A 265 6.36 18.00 -29.49
N VAL A 266 5.30 18.70 -29.89
CA VAL A 266 3.98 18.13 -30.23
C VAL A 266 3.48 18.76 -31.53
N ASP A 267 2.69 18.02 -32.31
CA ASP A 267 2.10 18.56 -33.54
C ASP A 267 0.86 19.41 -33.20
N ALA A 268 0.78 20.67 -33.60
CA ALA A 268 -0.36 21.53 -33.20
C ALA A 268 -1.73 20.97 -33.63
N ASN A 269 -1.79 20.32 -34.80
CA ASN A 269 -3.04 19.91 -35.46
C ASN A 269 -3.37 18.43 -35.26
N ASN A 270 -2.44 17.63 -34.74
CA ASN A 270 -2.64 16.20 -34.53
C ASN A 270 -2.30 15.76 -33.08
N PRO A 271 -3.30 15.39 -32.26
CA PRO A 271 -3.08 14.96 -30.87
C PRO A 271 -2.36 13.62 -30.73
N LEU A 272 -2.19 12.87 -31.83
CA LEU A 272 -1.53 11.57 -31.84
C LEU A 272 -0.01 11.66 -32.04
N ILE A 273 0.52 12.85 -32.32
CA ILE A 273 1.93 13.03 -32.71
C ILE A 273 2.71 13.78 -31.64
N PHE A 274 3.85 13.20 -31.25
CA PHE A 274 4.83 13.86 -30.41
C PHE A 274 6.26 13.51 -30.84
N THR A 275 7.23 14.30 -30.38
CA THR A 275 8.66 14.12 -30.72
C THR A 275 9.51 14.07 -29.45
N ASP A 276 10.49 13.17 -29.43
CA ASP A 276 11.57 13.15 -28.43
C ASP A 276 12.93 13.23 -29.12
N SER A 277 13.43 14.44 -29.32
CA SER A 277 14.73 14.67 -29.97
C SER A 277 15.93 14.12 -29.18
N THR A 278 15.74 13.82 -27.89
CA THR A 278 16.77 13.29 -26.98
C THR A 278 16.89 11.77 -27.00
N MET A 279 16.06 11.07 -27.78
CA MET A 279 16.14 9.62 -27.91
C MET A 279 17.50 9.19 -28.48
N ASP A 280 18.19 8.27 -27.81
CA ASP A 280 19.59 7.89 -28.05
C ASP A 280 19.73 6.55 -28.80
N PHE A 281 18.62 5.96 -29.23
CA PHE A 281 18.57 4.79 -30.11
C PHE A 281 17.42 4.94 -31.12
N ASP A 282 17.52 4.22 -32.23
CA ASP A 282 16.52 4.24 -33.32
C ASP A 282 15.62 3.01 -33.24
N LEU A 283 14.29 3.21 -33.13
CA LEU A 283 13.35 2.07 -33.15
C LEU A 283 13.40 1.30 -34.47
N ASN A 284 13.69 1.98 -35.58
CA ASN A 284 13.76 1.37 -36.90
C ASN A 284 15.14 0.79 -37.21
N GLU A 285 16.04 0.66 -36.23
CA GLU A 285 17.37 0.11 -36.43
C GLU A 285 17.29 -1.34 -36.97
N ARG A 286 18.15 -1.65 -37.95
CA ARG A 286 18.20 -2.96 -38.62
C ARG A 286 19.62 -3.46 -38.77
N ASP A 287 19.78 -4.77 -38.69
CA ASP A 287 20.99 -5.51 -39.04
C ASP A 287 20.74 -6.45 -40.23
N GLY A 288 21.71 -7.30 -40.57
CA GLY A 288 21.58 -8.30 -41.62
C GLY A 288 20.50 -9.36 -41.37
N ASN A 289 19.89 -9.40 -40.18
CA ASN A 289 18.89 -10.36 -39.75
C ASN A 289 17.50 -9.75 -39.51
N GLY A 290 17.32 -8.44 -39.66
CA GLY A 290 16.03 -7.77 -39.47
C GLY A 290 16.10 -6.56 -38.55
N THR A 291 15.00 -6.25 -37.85
CA THR A 291 14.96 -5.18 -36.85
C THR A 291 15.71 -5.59 -35.59
N THR A 292 16.50 -4.69 -35.01
CA THR A 292 17.25 -4.96 -33.77
C THR A 292 16.49 -4.53 -32.52
N ILE A 293 15.64 -3.50 -32.63
CA ILE A 293 14.87 -2.93 -31.52
C ILE A 293 13.40 -3.36 -31.55
N LEU A 294 12.70 -3.23 -32.68
CA LEU A 294 11.31 -3.67 -32.78
C LEU A 294 11.19 -5.20 -32.76
N ILE A 295 10.22 -5.71 -31.99
CA ILE A 295 9.91 -7.14 -31.94
C ILE A 295 8.90 -7.46 -33.04
N GLN A 296 9.25 -8.41 -33.92
CA GLN A 296 8.41 -8.75 -35.07
C GLN A 296 7.03 -9.26 -34.63
N GLY A 297 5.98 -8.64 -35.16
CA GLY A 297 4.58 -9.00 -34.88
C GLY A 297 4.02 -8.47 -33.56
N ILE A 298 4.82 -7.73 -32.76
CA ILE A 298 4.38 -7.13 -31.50
C ILE A 298 4.45 -5.60 -31.65
N PRO A 299 3.31 -4.87 -31.57
CA PRO A 299 3.33 -3.41 -31.66
C PRO A 299 3.98 -2.82 -30.40
N ALA A 300 5.01 -1.99 -30.59
CA ALA A 300 5.62 -1.23 -29.51
C ALA A 300 4.61 -0.25 -28.89
N LYS A 301 4.72 -0.02 -27.58
CA LYS A 301 3.75 0.80 -26.84
C LYS A 301 4.43 1.91 -26.07
N VAL A 302 3.75 3.05 -25.96
CA VAL A 302 4.14 4.19 -25.14
C VAL A 302 3.22 4.26 -23.92
N THR A 303 3.80 4.25 -22.72
CA THR A 303 3.08 4.54 -21.47
C THR A 303 3.54 5.87 -20.92
N PHE A 304 2.65 6.86 -20.92
CA PHE A 304 2.93 8.17 -20.33
C PHE A 304 2.95 8.07 -18.81
N GLN A 305 3.99 8.63 -18.20
CA GLN A 305 4.19 8.66 -16.75
C GLN A 305 3.62 9.93 -16.11
N THR A 306 3.58 11.02 -16.89
CA THR A 306 3.07 12.33 -16.45
C THR A 306 2.19 12.95 -17.52
N GLY A 307 1.56 14.08 -17.17
CA GLY A 307 0.73 14.84 -18.10
C GLY A 307 -0.70 14.30 -18.21
N GLN A 308 -1.44 14.78 -19.20
CA GLN A 308 -2.85 14.42 -19.37
C GLN A 308 -3.05 12.97 -19.81
N LEU A 309 -2.00 12.36 -20.38
CA LEU A 309 -2.01 10.95 -20.78
C LEU A 309 -1.41 10.03 -19.71
N ALA A 310 -1.03 10.53 -18.53
CA ALA A 310 -0.45 9.70 -17.48
C ALA A 310 -1.30 8.45 -17.21
N GLY A 311 -0.67 7.28 -17.26
CA GLY A 311 -1.35 5.98 -17.11
C GLY A 311 -1.83 5.36 -18.42
N TYR A 312 -2.06 6.13 -19.49
CA TYR A 312 -2.46 5.54 -20.77
C TYR A 312 -1.30 4.80 -21.45
N MET A 313 -1.59 3.56 -21.86
CA MET A 313 -0.74 2.75 -22.73
C MET A 313 -1.28 2.84 -24.16
N LEU A 314 -0.47 3.37 -25.07
CA LEU A 314 -0.86 3.61 -26.46
C LEU A 314 0.08 2.88 -27.41
N GLU A 315 -0.48 2.10 -28.33
CA GLU A 315 0.29 1.47 -29.40
C GLU A 315 0.89 2.55 -30.32
N ILE A 316 2.17 2.41 -30.67
CA ILE A 316 2.76 3.17 -31.75
C ILE A 316 2.16 2.65 -33.05
N LYS A 317 1.65 3.56 -33.89
CA LYS A 317 1.10 3.20 -35.21
C LYS A 317 2.16 2.47 -36.03
N GLU A 318 1.76 1.49 -36.83
CA GLU A 318 2.66 0.81 -37.76
C GLU A 318 3.38 1.82 -38.66
N ASN A 319 4.71 1.73 -38.74
CA ASN A 319 5.60 2.72 -39.40
C ASN A 319 5.43 4.17 -38.89
N GLY A 320 4.89 4.34 -37.69
CA GLY A 320 4.60 5.64 -37.07
C GLY A 320 5.79 6.30 -36.38
N TYR A 321 6.97 5.66 -36.35
CA TYR A 321 8.19 6.26 -35.84
C TYR A 321 9.10 6.75 -36.98
N HIS A 322 9.49 8.01 -36.94
CA HIS A 322 10.38 8.64 -37.91
C HIS A 322 11.79 8.84 -37.35
N THR A 323 12.77 8.09 -37.86
CA THR A 323 14.17 8.10 -37.38
C THR A 323 14.82 9.48 -37.36
N ALA A 324 14.70 10.26 -38.44
CA ALA A 324 15.41 11.53 -38.57
C ALA A 324 14.92 12.59 -37.58
N THR A 325 13.61 12.64 -37.32
CA THR A 325 12.99 13.63 -36.44
C THR A 325 12.71 13.09 -35.04
N LYS A 326 12.82 11.76 -34.84
CA LYS A 326 12.45 11.04 -33.61
C LYS A 326 11.00 11.32 -33.19
N THR A 327 10.13 11.34 -34.20
CA THR A 327 8.71 11.64 -34.07
C THR A 327 7.90 10.35 -34.04
N PHE A 328 6.94 10.28 -33.13
CA PHE A 328 6.04 9.15 -32.93
C PHE A 328 4.63 9.54 -33.35
N THR A 329 3.95 8.62 -34.03
CA THR A 329 2.51 8.66 -34.27
C THR A 329 1.87 7.52 -33.51
N LEU A 330 0.94 7.84 -32.60
CA LEU A 330 0.24 6.87 -31.76
C LEU A 330 -1.10 6.46 -32.39
N ASN A 331 -1.57 5.27 -32.04
CA ASN A 331 -2.96 4.89 -32.23
C ASN A 331 -3.83 5.48 -31.10
N LYS A 332 -5.13 5.60 -31.35
CA LYS A 332 -6.11 5.83 -30.28
C LYS A 332 -6.17 4.59 -29.39
N ASN A 333 -6.39 4.81 -28.09
CA ASN A 333 -6.69 3.75 -27.15
C ASN A 333 -8.00 3.06 -27.56
N LYS A 334 -7.98 1.73 -27.66
CA LYS A 334 -9.14 0.91 -28.02
C LYS A 334 -9.92 0.46 -26.79
N ASP A 335 -9.29 0.49 -25.62
CA ASP A 335 -9.87 0.03 -24.36
C ASP A 335 -10.67 1.14 -23.66
N GLU A 336 -10.29 2.40 -23.89
CA GLU A 336 -11.04 3.56 -23.43
C GLU A 336 -12.28 3.78 -24.31
N LYS A 337 -13.45 3.81 -23.66
CA LYS A 337 -14.76 3.88 -24.33
C LYS A 337 -15.48 5.19 -24.08
N ALA A 338 -15.19 5.88 -22.98
CA ALA A 338 -15.88 7.10 -22.58
C ALA A 338 -15.40 8.32 -23.38
N ILE A 339 -14.11 8.35 -23.73
CA ILE A 339 -13.48 9.47 -24.42
C ILE A 339 -12.49 9.00 -25.48
N GLU A 340 -12.28 9.82 -26.51
CA GLU A 340 -11.18 9.56 -27.44
C GLU A 340 -9.84 9.94 -26.79
N VAL A 341 -8.92 8.97 -26.74
CA VAL A 341 -7.58 9.16 -26.18
C VAL A 341 -6.54 8.65 -27.17
N PRO A 342 -5.57 9.47 -27.62
CA PRO A 342 -5.52 10.92 -27.48
C PRO A 342 -6.63 11.68 -28.24
N SER A 343 -6.93 12.89 -27.79
CA SER A 343 -7.80 13.88 -28.47
C SER A 343 -7.29 15.31 -28.24
N ASN A 344 -7.97 16.32 -28.78
CA ASN A 344 -7.57 17.73 -28.58
C ASN A 344 -7.53 18.16 -27.11
N PHE A 345 -8.29 17.50 -26.24
CA PHE A 345 -8.33 17.79 -24.80
C PHE A 345 -7.36 16.94 -23.98
N ILE A 346 -7.08 15.71 -24.43
CA ILE A 346 -6.20 14.76 -23.75
C ILE A 346 -5.10 14.30 -24.72
N ARG A 347 -3.95 14.97 -24.65
CA ARG A 347 -2.86 14.79 -25.61
C ARG A 347 -1.50 14.99 -24.96
N PRO A 348 -0.40 14.53 -25.59
CA PRO A 348 0.93 14.80 -25.10
C PRO A 348 1.18 16.31 -25.05
N LYS A 349 1.99 16.75 -24.08
CA LYS A 349 2.53 18.11 -23.98
C LYS A 349 4.05 18.06 -23.82
N VAL A 350 4.71 19.14 -24.23
CA VAL A 350 6.15 19.30 -24.02
C VAL A 350 6.45 19.21 -22.52
N GLY A 351 7.44 18.39 -22.16
CA GLY A 351 7.82 18.10 -20.79
C GLY A 351 7.25 16.79 -20.24
N ASP A 352 6.20 16.22 -20.86
CA ASP A 352 5.62 14.96 -20.39
C ASP A 352 6.63 13.80 -20.48
N LYS A 353 6.65 12.96 -19.45
CA LYS A 353 7.50 11.79 -19.36
C LYS A 353 6.79 10.55 -19.88
N TYR A 354 7.53 9.65 -20.54
CA TYR A 354 6.97 8.42 -21.08
C TYR A 354 7.99 7.27 -21.07
N ILE A 355 7.50 6.04 -21.16
CA ILE A 355 8.31 4.82 -21.27
C ILE A 355 7.83 4.03 -22.48
N ILE A 356 8.76 3.49 -23.26
CA ILE A 356 8.46 2.58 -24.37
C ILE A 356 8.56 1.14 -23.86
N THR A 357 7.56 0.32 -24.20
CA THR A 357 7.50 -1.11 -23.90
C THR A 357 7.28 -1.92 -25.17
N ASP A 358 7.42 -3.25 -25.05
CA ASP A 358 7.31 -4.21 -26.16
C ASP A 358 8.39 -4.01 -27.25
N ILE A 359 9.60 -3.66 -26.82
CA ILE A 359 10.80 -3.51 -27.67
C ILE A 359 11.99 -4.27 -27.10
N VAL A 360 12.99 -4.59 -27.90
CA VAL A 360 14.31 -5.02 -27.41
C VAL A 360 15.12 -3.78 -27.04
N MET A 361 15.47 -3.61 -25.77
CA MET A 361 16.26 -2.45 -25.37
C MET A 361 17.75 -2.62 -25.70
N PRO A 362 18.47 -1.53 -26.04
CA PRO A 362 19.91 -1.57 -26.26
C PRO A 362 20.70 -2.11 -25.06
N ALA A 363 21.88 -2.67 -25.32
CA ALA A 363 22.70 -3.34 -24.31
C ALA A 363 23.04 -2.46 -23.09
N SER A 364 23.24 -1.16 -23.27
CA SER A 364 23.49 -0.22 -22.16
C SER A 364 22.34 -0.20 -21.15
N TYR A 365 21.08 -0.12 -21.63
CA TYR A 365 19.90 -0.14 -20.78
C TYR A 365 19.65 -1.49 -20.13
N VAL A 366 19.97 -2.59 -20.85
CA VAL A 366 19.92 -3.93 -20.28
C VAL A 366 20.92 -4.06 -19.13
N ASN A 367 22.19 -3.72 -19.36
CA ASN A 367 23.24 -3.79 -18.34
C ASN A 367 22.91 -2.93 -17.11
N ASN A 368 22.37 -1.72 -17.32
CA ASN A 368 21.94 -0.85 -16.22
C ASN A 368 20.81 -1.50 -15.39
N ALA A 369 19.83 -2.13 -16.04
CA ALA A 369 18.76 -2.83 -15.35
C ALA A 369 19.26 -4.09 -14.62
N GLU A 370 20.21 -4.83 -15.19
CA GLU A 370 20.84 -5.97 -14.50
C GLU A 370 21.58 -5.52 -13.23
N ALA A 371 22.25 -4.36 -13.28
CA ALA A 371 22.90 -3.75 -12.12
C ALA A 371 21.88 -3.28 -11.07
N GLU A 372 20.80 -2.60 -11.49
CA GLU A 372 19.69 -2.23 -10.60
C GLU A 372 19.08 -3.45 -9.92
N LEU A 373 18.84 -4.54 -10.67
CA LEU A 373 18.30 -5.79 -10.13
C LEU A 373 19.21 -6.37 -9.04
N LYS A 374 20.53 -6.34 -9.26
CA LYS A 374 21.50 -6.83 -8.27
C LYS A 374 21.50 -5.98 -7.00
N VAL A 375 21.40 -4.66 -7.13
CA VAL A 375 21.31 -3.74 -5.99
C VAL A 375 20.05 -4.05 -5.17
N LYS A 376 18.87 -4.09 -5.78
CA LYS A 376 17.62 -4.41 -5.08
C LYS A 376 17.60 -5.81 -4.48
N ALA A 377 18.19 -6.79 -5.17
CA ALA A 377 18.34 -8.14 -4.65
C ALA A 377 19.24 -8.17 -3.41
N GLN A 378 20.34 -7.39 -3.41
CA GLN A 378 21.23 -7.28 -2.25
C GLN A 378 20.53 -6.60 -1.08
N GLU A 379 19.78 -5.52 -1.30
CA GLU A 379 18.99 -4.84 -0.27
C GLU A 379 17.96 -5.80 0.37
N TYR A 380 17.26 -6.58 -0.45
CA TYR A 380 16.35 -7.62 0.03
C TYR A 380 17.09 -8.68 0.85
N LEU A 381 18.23 -9.18 0.36
CA LEU A 381 19.02 -10.19 1.08
C LEU A 381 19.54 -9.64 2.41
N ASP A 382 20.07 -8.42 2.44
CA ASP A 382 20.59 -7.78 3.65
C ASP A 382 19.51 -7.67 4.74
N LYS A 383 18.27 -7.35 4.35
CA LYS A 383 17.12 -7.27 5.25
C LYS A 383 16.63 -8.62 5.76
N ASN A 384 16.82 -9.69 4.99
CA ASN A 384 16.25 -11.02 5.28
C ASN A 384 17.30 -12.07 5.68
N CYS A 385 18.60 -11.77 5.66
CA CYS A 385 19.67 -12.71 5.99
C CYS A 385 19.91 -12.95 7.49
N LYS A 386 19.11 -12.33 8.36
CA LYS A 386 19.17 -12.48 9.81
C LYS A 386 17.75 -12.54 10.38
N GLU A 387 17.64 -13.01 11.61
CA GLU A 387 16.40 -12.89 12.38
C GLU A 387 15.93 -11.44 12.42
N ARG A 388 14.67 -11.21 12.07
CA ARG A 388 14.00 -9.93 12.26
C ARG A 388 13.21 -10.00 13.56
N LEU A 389 13.43 -9.02 14.42
CA LEU A 389 12.89 -9.01 15.77
C LEU A 389 11.96 -7.82 15.94
N GLN A 390 10.91 -8.03 16.72
CA GLN A 390 10.01 -7.00 17.19
C GLN A 390 9.89 -7.09 18.71
N TYR A 391 9.65 -5.97 19.37
CA TYR A 391 9.60 -5.90 20.82
C TYR A 391 8.25 -5.37 21.27
N THR A 392 7.51 -6.19 22.01
CA THR A 392 6.29 -5.74 22.69
C THR A 392 6.68 -5.21 24.05
N VAL A 393 6.37 -3.94 24.30
CA VAL A 393 6.74 -3.25 25.53
C VAL A 393 5.51 -2.71 26.24
N VAL A 394 5.57 -2.64 27.57
CA VAL A 394 4.50 -2.06 28.40
C VAL A 394 5.08 -0.88 29.16
N SER A 395 4.40 0.27 29.07
CA SER A 395 4.79 1.49 29.78
C SER A 395 4.74 1.33 31.30
N ASP A 396 5.58 2.09 32.00
CA ASP A 396 5.32 2.48 33.38
C ASP A 396 4.31 3.64 33.36
N PRO A 397 3.05 3.43 33.81
CA PRO A 397 2.03 4.46 33.73
C PRO A 397 2.32 5.69 34.60
N PHE A 398 3.11 5.55 35.67
CA PHE A 398 3.46 6.68 36.51
C PHE A 398 4.47 7.59 35.80
N PHE A 399 5.50 7.01 35.20
CA PHE A 399 6.48 7.74 34.39
C PHE A 399 5.83 8.42 33.19
N PHE A 400 5.00 7.69 32.44
CA PHE A 400 4.29 8.24 31.28
C PHE A 400 3.37 9.40 31.68
N ARG A 401 2.73 9.31 32.84
CA ARG A 401 1.91 10.40 33.38
C ARG A 401 2.72 11.60 33.82
N GLU A 402 3.80 11.39 34.56
CA GLU A 402 4.64 12.46 35.12
C GLU A 402 5.28 13.32 34.02
N LEU A 403 5.77 12.67 32.96
CA LEU A 403 6.37 13.35 31.82
C LEU A 403 5.39 13.67 30.68
N ASN A 404 4.10 13.36 30.88
CA ASN A 404 3.05 13.50 29.88
C ASN A 404 3.43 12.90 28.51
N VAL A 405 4.02 11.70 28.55
CA VAL A 405 4.49 10.99 27.35
C VAL A 405 3.29 10.67 26.46
N ASN A 406 3.37 11.13 25.21
CA ASN A 406 2.39 10.82 24.18
C ASN A 406 3.09 10.26 22.94
N ILE A 407 3.20 8.94 22.89
CA ILE A 407 3.73 8.23 21.72
C ILE A 407 2.71 8.24 20.58
N ALA A 408 3.21 8.29 19.34
CA ALA A 408 2.43 8.27 18.12
C ALA A 408 2.83 7.10 17.23
N LEU A 409 1.83 6.49 16.61
CA LEU A 409 2.01 5.37 15.68
C LEU A 409 2.87 5.82 14.49
N GLY A 410 3.81 4.98 14.06
CA GLY A 410 4.73 5.28 12.95
C GLY A 410 5.98 6.05 13.37
N ASN A 411 5.97 6.78 14.48
CA ASN A 411 7.16 7.49 14.96
C ASN A 411 8.22 6.54 15.50
N THR A 412 9.47 7.02 15.54
CA THR A 412 10.59 6.30 16.15
C THR A 412 10.82 6.76 17.59
N VAL A 413 11.27 5.83 18.43
CA VAL A 413 11.68 6.05 19.81
C VAL A 413 13.09 5.48 19.98
N HIS A 414 13.90 6.14 20.78
CA HIS A 414 15.22 5.64 21.13
C HIS A 414 15.10 4.55 22.20
N PHE A 415 15.50 3.33 21.88
CA PHE A 415 15.32 2.17 22.74
C PHE A 415 16.67 1.59 23.13
N ILE A 416 16.87 1.47 24.45
CA ILE A 416 18.13 0.98 25.01
C ILE A 416 17.84 -0.20 25.94
N ASP A 417 18.51 -1.32 25.69
CA ASP A 417 18.54 -2.47 26.58
C ASP A 417 19.82 -3.29 26.37
N ALA A 418 20.67 -3.37 27.40
CA ALA A 418 21.99 -3.99 27.30
C ALA A 418 21.92 -5.51 27.15
N ASP A 419 20.98 -6.18 27.82
CA ASP A 419 20.84 -7.64 27.80
C ASP A 419 20.31 -8.12 26.43
N LEU A 420 19.53 -7.27 25.75
CA LEU A 420 19.07 -7.50 24.38
C LEU A 420 20.05 -6.99 23.31
N GLY A 421 21.14 -6.32 23.70
CA GLY A 421 22.11 -5.74 22.78
C GLY A 421 21.53 -4.60 21.92
N LEU A 422 20.60 -3.83 22.47
CA LEU A 422 19.88 -2.76 21.78
C LEU A 422 20.32 -1.39 22.27
N ASP A 423 20.69 -0.56 21.31
CA ASP A 423 20.83 0.89 21.44
C ASP A 423 20.51 1.47 20.06
N ALA A 424 19.22 1.66 19.78
CA ALA A 424 18.74 1.95 18.44
C ALA A 424 17.42 2.73 18.44
N ASN A 425 17.19 3.48 17.37
CA ASN A 425 15.89 4.09 17.11
C ASN A 425 14.96 3.05 16.47
N LEU A 426 13.95 2.61 17.22
CA LEU A 426 12.97 1.64 16.77
C LEU A 426 11.63 2.32 16.51
N ARG A 427 10.94 1.86 15.47
CA ARG A 427 9.67 2.43 15.01
C ARG A 427 8.50 1.82 15.78
N ILE A 428 7.55 2.64 16.21
CA ILE A 428 6.32 2.19 16.87
C ILE A 428 5.35 1.64 15.83
N LEU A 429 5.20 0.32 15.83
CA LEU A 429 4.41 -0.45 14.86
C LEU A 429 2.95 -0.59 15.26
N SER A 430 2.68 -0.68 16.57
CA SER A 430 1.32 -0.74 17.12
C SER A 430 1.25 -0.13 18.51
N ILE A 431 0.07 0.33 18.92
CA ILE A 431 -0.20 0.93 20.22
C ILE A 431 -1.54 0.40 20.74
N SER A 432 -1.57 -0.09 21.97
CA SER A 432 -2.76 -0.43 22.74
C SER A 432 -2.84 0.41 24.00
N LYS A 433 -3.83 1.31 24.10
CA LYS A 433 -4.09 2.17 25.28
C LYS A 433 -5.30 1.66 26.06
N ASP A 434 -5.15 1.51 27.37
CA ASP A 434 -6.20 1.06 28.29
C ASP A 434 -7.29 2.12 28.50
N LEU A 435 -8.57 1.76 28.33
CA LEU A 435 -9.71 2.70 28.40
C LEU A 435 -9.90 3.36 29.79
N GLN A 436 -9.33 2.82 30.85
CA GLN A 436 -9.44 3.37 32.20
C GLN A 436 -8.18 4.13 32.62
N ASN A 437 -7.05 3.90 31.96
CA ASN A 437 -5.79 4.59 32.22
C ASN A 437 -5.03 4.91 30.91
N PRO A 438 -5.06 6.17 30.41
CA PRO A 438 -4.42 6.54 29.14
C PRO A 438 -2.90 6.37 29.12
N TYR A 439 -2.26 6.29 30.29
CA TYR A 439 -0.81 6.13 30.43
C TYR A 439 -0.39 4.66 30.57
N LYS A 440 -1.35 3.73 30.70
CA LYS A 440 -1.10 2.29 30.59
C LYS A 440 -1.18 1.91 29.12
N VAL A 441 -0.01 1.85 28.50
CA VAL A 441 0.17 1.68 27.06
C VAL A 441 1.03 0.44 26.83
N ALA A 442 0.54 -0.49 26.05
CA ALA A 442 1.37 -1.52 25.42
C ALA A 442 1.64 -1.10 23.98
N PHE A 443 2.85 -1.29 23.48
CA PHE A 443 3.18 -0.94 22.09
C PHE A 443 4.25 -1.87 21.54
N GLU A 444 4.21 -2.10 20.23
CA GLU A 444 5.21 -2.87 19.51
C GLU A 444 6.20 -1.93 18.84
N ILE A 445 7.49 -2.22 18.95
CA ILE A 445 8.56 -1.51 18.27
C ILE A 445 9.43 -2.45 17.43
N GLY A 446 9.95 -1.97 16.30
CA GLY A 446 10.84 -2.76 15.44
C GLY A 446 11.61 -1.89 14.45
N GLU A 447 12.55 -2.50 13.72
CA GLU A 447 13.38 -1.79 12.72
C GLU A 447 12.54 -1.28 11.55
N ASP A 448 11.57 -2.07 11.10
CA ASP A 448 10.73 -1.76 9.95
C ASP A 448 9.25 -2.02 10.23
N ALA A 449 8.39 -1.18 9.66
CA ALA A 449 7.01 -1.56 9.45
C ALA A 449 6.97 -2.58 8.31
N THR A 450 6.75 -3.85 8.62
CA THR A 450 6.30 -4.79 7.59
C THR A 450 4.88 -4.45 7.19
N ILE A 451 4.59 -4.48 5.89
CA ILE A 451 3.23 -4.50 5.35
C ILE A 451 2.59 -5.81 5.81
N ILE A 452 2.09 -5.82 7.05
CA ILE A 452 1.17 -6.83 7.54
C ILE A 452 -0.18 -6.37 7.01
N SER A 453 -0.48 -6.76 5.77
CA SER A 453 -1.69 -6.32 5.08
C SER A 453 -2.92 -6.63 5.94
N ILE A 454 -3.60 -5.60 6.47
CA ILE A 454 -4.99 -5.71 6.95
C ILE A 454 -5.82 -6.48 5.94
N VAL A 455 -5.58 -6.29 4.64
CA VAL A 455 -6.38 -6.94 3.62
C VAL A 455 -6.25 -8.46 3.69
N ARG A 456 -5.10 -9.07 4.02
CA ARG A 456 -5.07 -10.53 4.20
C ARG A 456 -5.95 -10.96 5.36
N ALA A 457 -5.81 -10.37 6.54
CA ALA A 457 -6.60 -10.76 7.71
C ALA A 457 -8.10 -10.41 7.58
N TYR A 458 -8.45 -9.26 7.01
CA TYR A 458 -9.83 -8.83 6.77
C TYR A 458 -10.47 -9.59 5.61
N ILE A 459 -9.79 -9.77 4.47
CA ILE A 459 -10.29 -10.60 3.34
C ILE A 459 -10.40 -12.06 3.77
N GLU A 460 -9.46 -12.61 4.54
CA GLU A 460 -9.60 -13.97 5.07
C GLU A 460 -10.80 -14.09 6.00
N LYS A 461 -11.02 -13.11 6.88
CA LYS A 461 -12.17 -13.09 7.79
C LYS A 461 -13.50 -12.88 7.07
N GLU A 462 -13.57 -12.01 6.06
CA GLU A 462 -14.74 -11.83 5.19
C GLU A 462 -14.99 -13.05 4.30
N LYS A 463 -13.94 -13.67 3.73
CA LYS A 463 -14.06 -14.93 2.98
C LYS A 463 -14.59 -16.05 3.87
N GLN A 464 -14.11 -16.17 5.10
CA GLN A 464 -14.62 -17.13 6.08
C GLN A 464 -16.08 -16.84 6.45
N GLN A 465 -16.45 -15.60 6.74
CA GLN A 465 -17.84 -15.23 7.04
C GLN A 465 -18.78 -15.45 5.85
N THR A 466 -18.35 -15.10 4.64
CA THR A 466 -19.15 -15.29 3.42
C THR A 466 -19.29 -16.78 3.07
N ALA A 467 -18.26 -17.59 3.31
CA ALA A 467 -18.33 -19.05 3.17
C ALA A 467 -19.33 -19.66 4.15
N ILE A 468 -19.30 -19.24 5.42
CA ILE A 468 -20.24 -19.70 6.46
C ILE A 468 -21.68 -19.33 6.10
N VAL A 469 -21.94 -18.10 5.62
CA VAL A 469 -23.29 -17.66 5.21
C VAL A 469 -23.78 -18.43 3.97
N LYS A 470 -22.90 -18.77 3.01
CA LYS A 470 -23.25 -19.59 1.85
C LYS A 470 -23.58 -21.03 2.25
N GLU A 471 -22.83 -21.64 3.17
CA GLU A 471 -23.14 -22.97 3.71
C GLU A 471 -24.46 -23.01 4.49
N GLN A 472 -24.74 -21.98 5.29
CA GLN A 472 -26.00 -21.90 6.05
C GLN A 472 -27.24 -21.74 5.16
N LYS A 473 -27.10 -21.09 4.00
CA LYS A 473 -28.18 -20.99 2.99
C LYS A 473 -28.35 -22.25 2.14
N TYR A 474 -27.34 -23.10 2.05
CA TYR A 474 -27.42 -24.37 1.32
C TYR A 474 -28.04 -25.48 2.20
N ASN A 475 -27.89 -25.38 3.52
CA ASN A 475 -28.40 -26.34 4.50
C ASN A 475 -29.76 -25.95 5.12
N ALA A 476 -30.38 -24.86 4.66
CA ALA A 476 -31.73 -24.41 5.02
C ALA A 476 -32.63 -24.46 3.78
#